data_AF-A0A7X7LYZ8-F1
#
_entry.id   AF-A0A7X7LYZ8-F1
#
_cell.length_a   1.000
_cell.length_b   1.000
_cell.length_c   1.000
_cell.angle_alpha   90.00
_cell.angle_beta   90.00
_cell.angle_gamma   90.00
#
_symmetry.space_group_name_H-M   'P 1'
#
loop_
_entity.id
_entity.type
_entity.pdbx_description
1 polymer ?
#
loop_
_entity_poly.entity_id
_entity_poly.type
_entity_poly.pdbx_seq_one_letter_code
_entity_poly.pdbx_strand_id
1 'polypeptide(L)'
;ESGHEAADMVENIPQIALVLSDIVMPGGMDGRALARFVRRFRPELPLVLMTGYAEEAAGGREDASVPVLDKPFGHDRLVEVLTAALGEWRTRGMDGGQAR
;
A
#
# COMPACT_ATOMS: atom_id res chain seq x y z
N GLU A 1 1.41 11.42 11.37
CA GLU A 1 1.21 11.51 9.91
C GLU A 1 -0.11 10.81 9.60
N SER A 2 -1.04 11.48 8.92
CA SER A 2 -2.43 11.01 8.76
C SER A 2 -2.66 10.38 7.39
N GLY A 3 -3.74 9.60 7.22
CA GLY A 3 -4.11 9.07 5.90
C GLY A 3 -4.31 10.17 4.83
N HIS A 4 -4.83 11.33 5.21
CA HIS A 4 -5.02 12.48 4.30
C HIS A 4 -3.69 13.04 3.81
N GLU A 5 -2.71 13.19 4.70
CA GLU A 5 -1.36 13.65 4.34
C GLU A 5 -0.67 12.67 3.39
N ALA A 6 -0.85 11.36 3.60
CA ALA A 6 -0.34 10.34 2.68
C ALA A 6 -1.02 10.42 1.30
N ALA A 7 -2.32 10.72 1.25
CA ALA A 7 -3.03 10.94 -0.01
C ALA A 7 -2.47 12.15 -0.77
N ASP A 8 -2.25 13.28 -0.08
CA ASP A 8 -1.63 14.48 -0.65
C ASP A 8 -0.22 14.20 -1.21
N MET A 9 0.58 13.41 -0.49
CA MET A 9 1.91 12.98 -0.97
C MET A 9 1.82 12.11 -2.22
N VAL A 10 0.86 11.17 -2.27
CA VAL A 10 0.64 10.30 -3.44
C VAL A 10 0.26 11.11 -4.68
N GLU A 11 -0.51 12.19 -4.51
CA GLU A 11 -0.88 13.09 -5.60
C GLU A 11 0.30 13.92 -6.11
N ASN A 12 1.11 14.44 -5.19
CA ASN A 12 2.06 15.50 -5.50
C ASN A 12 3.52 15.01 -5.66
N ILE A 13 3.83 13.79 -5.25
CA ILE A 13 5.20 13.22 -5.32
C ILE A 13 5.23 12.07 -6.33
N PRO A 14 5.55 12.34 -7.62
CA PRO A 14 5.55 11.32 -8.65
C PRO A 14 6.59 10.21 -8.43
N GLN A 15 7.68 10.48 -7.71
CA GLN A 15 8.78 9.55 -7.46
C GLN A 15 8.49 8.48 -6.39
N ILE A 16 7.35 8.53 -5.70
CA ILE A 16 6.96 7.47 -4.77
C ILE A 16 6.86 6.16 -5.55
N ALA A 17 7.64 5.16 -5.12
CA ALA A 17 7.72 3.85 -5.75
C ALA A 17 6.85 2.80 -5.06
N LEU A 18 6.46 3.03 -3.80
CA LEU A 18 5.62 2.13 -3.00
C LEU A 18 5.02 2.89 -1.82
N VAL A 19 3.81 2.50 -1.42
CA VAL A 19 3.16 2.94 -0.18
C VAL A 19 3.11 1.78 0.81
N LEU A 20 3.61 1.99 2.03
CA LEU A 20 3.44 1.07 3.15
C LEU A 20 2.62 1.81 4.22
N SER A 21 1.48 1.26 4.62
CA SER A 21 0.56 1.97 5.53
C SER A 21 -0.09 1.05 6.54
N ASP A 22 -0.30 1.52 7.77
CA ASP A 22 -1.10 0.83 8.77
C ASP A 22 -2.58 0.86 8.39
N ILE A 23 -3.30 -0.24 8.65
CA ILE A 23 -4.76 -0.29 8.45
C ILE A 23 -5.43 0.69 9.40
N VAL A 24 -5.08 0.68 10.68
CA VAL A 24 -5.69 1.58 11.66
C VAL A 24 -4.83 2.83 11.81
N MET A 25 -5.40 3.93 11.35
CA MET A 25 -4.83 5.27 11.46
C MET A 25 -5.89 6.22 12.03
N PRO A 26 -5.51 7.15 12.93
CA PRO A 26 -6.40 8.20 13.39
C PRO A 26 -6.62 9.26 12.28
N GLY A 27 -7.71 10.02 12.39
CA GLY A 27 -7.94 11.19 11.51
C GLY A 27 -8.85 10.94 10.31
N GLY A 28 -9.78 9.98 10.41
CA GLY A 28 -10.91 9.83 9.48
C GLY A 28 -10.62 9.08 8.16
N MET A 29 -9.35 9.00 7.76
CA MET A 29 -8.90 8.13 6.66
C MET A 29 -8.00 7.03 7.23
N ASP A 30 -8.49 5.80 7.19
CA ASP A 30 -7.76 4.59 7.57
C ASP A 30 -6.94 4.05 6.38
N GLY A 31 -6.13 3.01 6.61
CA GLY A 31 -5.26 2.44 5.58
C GLY A 31 -6.03 1.84 4.40
N ARG A 32 -7.26 1.34 4.65
CA ARG A 32 -8.13 0.80 3.59
C ARG A 32 -8.69 1.92 2.72
N ALA A 33 -9.10 3.02 3.32
CA ALA A 33 -9.54 4.22 2.61
C ALA A 33 -8.38 4.82 1.79
N LEU A 34 -7.19 4.89 2.36
CA LEU A 34 -5.98 5.29 1.62
C LEU A 34 -5.72 4.32 0.46
N ALA A 35 -5.79 2.99 0.67
CA ALA A 35 -5.56 2.02 -0.39
C ALA A 35 -6.52 2.19 -1.57
N ARG A 36 -7.82 2.41 -1.30
CA ARG A 36 -8.83 2.73 -2.33
C ARG A 36 -8.49 4.01 -3.08
N PHE A 37 -8.07 5.05 -2.35
CA PHE A 37 -7.64 6.31 -2.95
C PHE A 37 -6.43 6.11 -3.88
N VAL A 38 -5.38 5.42 -3.42
CA VAL A 38 -4.20 5.16 -4.25
C VAL A 38 -4.55 4.32 -5.48
N ARG A 39 -5.41 3.29 -5.37
CA ARG A 39 -5.84 2.51 -6.54
C ARG A 39 -6.58 3.35 -7.57
N ARG A 40 -7.37 4.33 -7.14
CA ARG A 40 -8.09 5.24 -8.02
C ARG A 40 -7.15 6.24 -8.71
N PHE A 41 -6.18 6.78 -7.99
CA PHE A 41 -5.34 7.87 -8.47
C PHE A 41 -4.08 7.38 -9.21
N ARG A 42 -3.39 6.38 -8.64
CA ARG A 42 -2.20 5.73 -9.23
C ARG A 42 -2.38 4.20 -9.19
N PRO A 43 -3.20 3.63 -10.10
CA PRO A 43 -3.55 2.20 -10.08
C PRO A 43 -2.33 1.28 -10.09
N GLU A 44 -1.23 1.69 -10.73
CA GLU A 44 -0.01 0.90 -10.81
C GLU A 44 0.90 1.03 -9.58
N LEU A 45 0.77 2.07 -8.75
CA LEU A 45 1.69 2.33 -7.64
C LEU A 45 1.61 1.21 -6.58
N PRO A 46 2.65 0.43 -6.29
CA PRO A 46 2.62 -0.59 -5.25
C PRO A 46 2.10 -0.08 -3.91
N LEU A 47 1.28 -0.89 -3.23
CA LEU A 47 0.83 -0.59 -1.88
C LEU A 47 0.74 -1.86 -1.06
N VAL A 48 1.23 -1.78 0.18
CA VAL A 48 1.19 -2.84 1.19
C VAL A 48 0.54 -2.28 2.44
N LEU A 49 -0.41 -3.02 2.99
CA LEU A 49 -1.03 -2.68 4.27
C LEU A 49 -0.37 -3.46 5.40
N MET A 50 -0.30 -2.86 6.58
CA MET A 50 0.15 -3.50 7.80
C MET A 50 -0.99 -3.56 8.80
N THR A 51 -1.10 -4.67 9.51
CA THR A 51 -2.25 -4.96 10.36
C THR A 51 -1.83 -5.61 11.67
N GLY A 52 -2.60 -5.42 12.74
CA GLY A 52 -2.39 -6.09 14.02
C GLY A 52 -3.47 -7.14 14.30
N TYR A 53 -3.07 -8.28 14.85
CA TYR A 53 -3.91 -9.46 15.12
C TYR A 53 -5.23 -9.19 15.88
N ALA A 54 -5.35 -8.05 16.60
CA ALA A 54 -6.52 -7.69 17.38
C ALA A 54 -7.60 -6.94 16.58
N GLU A 55 -7.28 -6.32 15.44
CA GLU A 55 -8.17 -5.37 14.76
C GLU A 55 -9.01 -6.02 13.64
N GLU A 56 -8.70 -7.27 13.28
CA GLU A 56 -9.25 -7.96 12.10
C GLU A 56 -10.45 -8.85 12.39
N ALA A 57 -10.79 -9.10 13.65
CA ALA A 57 -11.98 -9.87 14.00
C ALA A 57 -13.28 -9.19 13.54
N ALA A 58 -13.25 -7.91 13.16
CA ALA A 58 -14.44 -7.11 12.87
C ALA A 58 -14.65 -6.75 11.38
N GLY A 59 -13.66 -6.89 10.50
CA GLY A 59 -13.76 -6.41 9.12
C GLY A 59 -12.85 -7.18 8.18
N GLY A 60 -13.45 -8.05 7.36
CA GLY A 60 -12.74 -9.00 6.50
C GLY A 60 -11.73 -8.40 5.52
N ARG A 61 -11.09 -9.27 4.74
CA ARG A 61 -10.21 -8.88 3.61
C ARG A 61 -11.07 -8.32 2.47
N GLU A 62 -11.55 -7.09 2.60
CA GLU A 62 -12.45 -6.47 1.63
C GLU A 62 -11.80 -6.17 0.27
N ASP A 63 -10.47 -6.11 0.19
CA ASP A 63 -9.73 -5.96 -1.06
C ASP A 63 -8.69 -7.09 -1.19
N ALA A 64 -9.04 -8.15 -1.92
CA ALA A 64 -8.13 -9.26 -2.21
C ALA A 64 -6.90 -8.86 -3.07
N SER A 65 -6.86 -7.61 -3.53
CA SER A 65 -5.84 -7.08 -4.44
C SER A 65 -4.64 -6.43 -3.73
N VAL A 66 -4.73 -6.17 -2.42
CA VAL A 66 -3.69 -5.46 -1.67
C VAL A 66 -2.99 -6.41 -0.70
N PRO A 67 -1.66 -6.61 -0.82
CA PRO A 67 -0.89 -7.38 0.14
C PRO A 67 -1.02 -6.81 1.56
N VAL A 68 -1.24 -7.70 2.53
CA VAL A 68 -1.31 -7.36 3.95
C VAL A 68 -0.18 -8.04 4.71
N LEU A 69 0.50 -7.29 5.56
CA LEU A 69 1.59 -7.72 6.43
C LEU A 69 1.14 -7.74 7.88
N ASP A 70 1.01 -8.94 8.45
CA ASP A 70 0.59 -9.16 9.84
C ASP A 70 1.69 -8.76 10.83
N LYS A 71 1.33 -7.93 11.82
CA LYS A 71 2.17 -7.58 12.96
C LYS A 71 2.00 -8.60 14.10
N PRO A 72 3.08 -8.96 14.82
CA PRO A 72 4.46 -8.51 14.60
C PRO A 72 5.13 -9.23 13.42
N PHE A 73 5.99 -8.50 12.70
CA PHE A 73 6.81 -9.05 11.63
C PHE A 73 8.30 -8.74 11.85
N GLY A 74 9.17 -9.64 11.38
CA GLY A 74 10.61 -9.43 11.37
C GLY A 74 11.07 -8.63 10.14
N HIS A 75 12.32 -8.17 10.19
CA HIS A 75 12.95 -7.43 9.09
C HIS A 75 12.93 -8.21 7.77
N ASP A 76 13.25 -9.51 7.80
CA ASP A 76 13.30 -10.35 6.60
C ASP A 76 11.92 -10.44 5.91
N ARG A 77 10.86 -10.54 6.71
CA ARG A 77 9.49 -10.60 6.18
C ARG A 77 9.08 -9.27 5.54
N LEU A 78 9.46 -8.15 6.14
CA LEU A 78 9.23 -6.83 5.56
C LEU A 78 9.95 -6.71 4.20
N VAL A 79 11.24 -7.06 4.15
CA VAL A 79 12.04 -7.00 2.92
C VAL A 79 11.44 -7.89 1.83
N GLU A 80 11.02 -9.09 2.16
CA GLU A 80 10.38 -10.04 1.23
C GLU A 80 9.12 -9.43 0.59
N VAL A 81 8.21 -8.91 1.42
CA VAL A 81 6.94 -8.34 0.96
C VAL A 81 7.16 -7.09 0.10
N LEU A 82 8.05 -6.18 0.51
CA LEU A 82 8.35 -4.98 -0.26
C LEU A 82 9.03 -5.30 -1.59
N THR A 83 9.94 -6.27 -1.59
CA THR A 83 10.65 -6.71 -2.80
C THR A 83 9.69 -7.35 -3.79
N ALA A 84 8.77 -8.19 -3.31
CA ALA A 84 7.73 -8.78 -4.15
C ALA A 84 6.83 -7.69 -4.78
N ALA A 85 6.34 -6.75 -3.97
CA ALA A 85 5.46 -5.68 -4.44
C ALA A 85 6.15 -4.77 -5.49
N LEU A 86 7.42 -4.43 -5.28
CA LEU A 86 8.23 -3.67 -6.24
C LEU A 86 8.56 -4.48 -7.51
N GLY A 87 8.85 -5.77 -7.36
CA GLY A 87 9.16 -6.67 -8.46
C GLY A 87 8.01 -6.78 -9.46
N GLU A 88 6.80 -7.04 -8.97
CA GLU A 88 5.60 -7.11 -9.83
C GLU A 88 5.33 -5.80 -10.58
N TRP A 89 5.56 -4.66 -9.93
CA TRP A 89 5.39 -3.36 -10.56
C TRP A 89 6.40 -3.10 -11.67
N ARG A 90 7.68 -3.44 -11.46
CA ARG A 90 8.69 -3.32 -12.51
C ARG A 90 8.37 -4.22 -13.70
N THR A 91 7.88 -5.44 -13.48
CA THR A 91 7.48 -6.33 -14.57
C THR A 91 6.28 -5.78 -15.34
N ARG A 92 5.27 -5.23 -14.66
CA ARG A 92 4.10 -4.62 -15.31
C ARG A 92 4.45 -3.34 -16.09
N GLY A 93 5.38 -2.54 -15.57
CA GLY A 93 5.85 -1.31 -16.24
C GLY A 93 6.79 -1.53 -17.44
N MET A 94 7.42 -2.70 -17.56
CA MET A 94 8.29 -3.02 -18.71
C MET A 94 7.52 -3.49 -19.95
N ASP A 95 6.30 -4.00 -19.78
CA ASP A 95 5.43 -4.41 -20.89
C ASP A 95 4.57 -3.24 -21.44
N GLY A 96 4.53 -2.10 -20.72
CA GLY A 96 3.65 -0.96 -20.98
C GLY A 96 4.25 0.24 -21.72
N GLY A 97 5.51 0.16 -22.15
CA GLY A 97 6.07 1.10 -23.12
C GLY A 97 7.11 2.09 -22.59
N GLN A 98 7.93 2.51 -23.55
CA GLN A 98 8.80 3.67 -23.47
C GLN A 98 8.02 4.89 -22.96
N ALA A 99 8.21 5.24 -21.69
CA ALA A 99 7.88 6.56 -21.20
C ALA A 99 9.00 7.51 -21.60
N ARG A 100 8.68 8.35 -22.60
CA ARG A 100 9.33 9.63 -22.86
C ARG A 100 9.09 10.60 -21.72
#